data_AF-A0ABD0USY6-F1
#
_entry.id   AF-A0ABD0USY6-F1
#
_cell.length_a   1.000
_cell.length_b   1.000
_cell.length_c   1.000
_cell.angle_alpha   90.00
_cell.angle_beta   90.00
_cell.angle_gamma   90.00
#
_symmetry.space_group_name_H-M   'P 1'
#
loop_
_entity.id
_entity.type
_entity.pdbx_description
1 polymer ?
#
loop_
_entity_poly.entity_id
_entity_poly.type
_entity_poly.pdbx_seq_one_letter_code
_entity_poly.pdbx_strand_id
1 'polypeptide(L)'
;MSQKRQPPPEGERVEGSASVIVAARRRRRGRGFLRSEGRIFMEALRSDALKRLLSALEPLVRRVVKEEVELALANHLASMSRECGKQKNPACSRNLQLQFLNKLSLPIFTGTRIDGEDSSSVTVALVDALTGERVTSGPESSMKVENSCFRG
;
A
#
# COMPACT_ATOMS: atom_id res chain seq x y z
N MET A 1 -110.49 25.33 25.77
CA MET A 1 -110.19 23.94 25.37
C MET A 1 -108.68 23.83 25.21
N SER A 2 -107.89 23.68 26.28
CA SER A 2 -107.63 22.49 27.10
C SER A 2 -107.14 21.26 26.33
N GLN A 3 -105.80 21.08 26.32
CA GLN A 3 -104.98 19.86 26.57
C GLN A 3 -105.28 18.59 25.69
N LYS A 4 -104.36 17.68 25.33
CA LYS A 4 -103.18 17.13 26.03
C LYS A 4 -102.47 16.05 25.17
N ARG A 5 -101.12 16.10 25.11
CA ARG A 5 -100.05 15.02 25.14
C ARG A 5 -100.00 13.92 24.03
N GLN A 6 -98.88 13.73 23.28
CA GLN A 6 -97.53 13.10 23.55
C GLN A 6 -97.59 11.58 23.84
N PRO A 7 -96.60 10.70 23.48
CA PRO A 7 -95.12 10.89 23.51
C PRO A 7 -94.30 10.16 22.37
N PRO A 8 -92.93 10.16 22.39
CA PRO A 8 -92.05 9.51 21.40
C PRO A 8 -91.57 8.10 21.84
N PRO A 9 -90.81 7.37 21.00
CA PRO A 9 -89.78 6.44 21.46
C PRO A 9 -88.41 6.75 20.78
N GLU A 10 -87.26 6.88 21.46
CA GLU A 10 -86.48 5.92 22.29
C GLU A 10 -85.92 4.74 21.46
N GLY A 11 -84.63 4.38 21.42
CA GLY A 11 -83.37 4.78 22.09
C GLY A 11 -82.16 4.47 21.16
N GLU A 12 -80.87 4.46 21.51
CA GLU A 12 -80.11 4.51 22.76
C GLU A 12 -78.65 4.96 22.46
N ARG A 13 -78.10 5.81 23.35
CA ARG A 13 -76.75 5.84 23.99
C ARG A 13 -75.52 5.24 23.25
N VAL A 14 -74.32 5.85 23.31
CA VAL A 14 -73.60 6.29 24.52
C VAL A 14 -72.73 7.54 24.27
N GLU A 15 -72.81 8.44 25.26
CA GLU A 15 -71.85 9.39 25.85
C GLU A 15 -70.36 9.27 25.43
N GLY A 16 -69.54 10.32 25.43
CA GLY A 16 -69.60 11.49 26.28
C GLY A 16 -68.70 12.62 25.83
N SER A 17 -69.21 13.78 26.19
CA SER A 17 -68.69 15.14 26.22
C SER A 17 -67.17 15.32 26.37
N ALA A 18 -66.65 16.13 25.46
CA ALA A 18 -65.86 17.33 25.74
C ALA A 18 -64.90 17.29 26.95
N SER A 19 -63.63 17.04 26.66
CA SER A 19 -62.55 17.78 27.30
C SER A 19 -61.73 18.50 26.24
N VAL A 20 -62.24 19.69 25.91
CA VAL A 20 -61.48 20.88 25.55
C VAL A 20 -60.08 20.85 26.20
N ILE A 21 -59.05 20.88 25.34
CA ILE A 21 -57.79 21.60 25.56
C ILE A 21 -57.03 21.25 26.86
N VAL A 22 -56.40 20.08 26.98
CA VAL A 22 -55.04 19.95 27.55
C VAL A 22 -54.43 18.62 27.09
N ALA A 23 -53.66 18.64 26.01
CA ALA A 23 -52.42 17.88 25.87
C ALA A 23 -51.83 18.10 24.47
N ALA A 24 -51.47 19.36 24.20
CA ALA A 24 -50.32 19.63 23.35
C ALA A 24 -49.09 19.00 24.03
N ARG A 25 -48.89 17.68 23.90
CA ARG A 25 -47.66 17.04 24.37
C ARG A 25 -47.34 15.78 23.57
N ARG A 26 -46.25 15.93 22.81
CA ARG A 26 -45.34 14.87 22.34
C ARG A 26 -45.84 13.97 21.20
N ARG A 27 -45.90 14.55 20.01
CA ARG A 27 -45.40 13.88 18.79
C ARG A 27 -44.30 14.70 18.11
N ARG A 28 -43.26 15.05 18.88
CA ARG A 28 -41.90 15.24 18.35
C ARG A 28 -41.10 13.97 18.66
N ARG A 29 -41.39 12.88 17.94
CA ARG A 29 -40.50 11.71 17.96
C ARG A 29 -39.33 12.01 17.02
N GLY A 30 -38.20 12.35 17.64
CA GLY A 30 -36.82 12.29 17.15
C GLY A 30 -36.57 12.39 15.65
N ARG A 31 -36.51 13.61 15.11
CA ARG A 31 -35.83 13.91 13.83
C ARG A 31 -34.50 14.66 14.01
N GLY A 32 -34.02 14.77 15.25
CA GLY A 32 -32.85 15.59 15.60
C GLY A 32 -31.64 14.84 16.16
N PHE A 33 -31.75 13.56 16.52
CA PHE A 33 -30.67 12.85 17.25
C PHE A 33 -29.68 12.11 16.34
N LEU A 34 -29.99 11.89 15.05
CA LEU A 34 -29.16 11.06 14.15
C LEU A 34 -28.29 11.84 13.16
N ARG A 35 -28.21 13.17 13.27
CA ARG A 35 -27.43 13.97 12.30
C ARG A 35 -25.91 13.85 12.50
N SER A 36 -25.44 13.66 13.74
CA SER A 36 -24.02 13.50 14.05
C SER A 36 -23.58 12.02 14.06
N GLU A 37 -24.36 11.13 14.67
CA GLU A 37 -24.03 9.69 14.74
C GLU A 37 -24.03 9.02 13.36
N GLY A 38 -24.96 9.39 12.48
CA GLY A 38 -25.01 8.88 11.11
C GLY A 38 -23.80 9.30 10.27
N ARG A 39 -23.17 10.43 10.59
CA ARG A 39 -21.95 10.89 9.89
C ARG A 39 -20.77 9.99 10.21
N ILE A 40 -20.56 9.69 11.49
CA ILE A 40 -19.49 8.80 11.97
C ILE A 40 -19.68 7.39 11.41
N PHE A 41 -20.92 6.88 11.41
CA PHE A 41 -21.24 5.57 10.84
C PHE A 41 -20.95 5.51 9.33
N MET A 42 -21.37 6.53 8.57
CA MET A 42 -21.09 6.62 7.14
C MET A 42 -19.58 6.78 6.85
N GLU A 43 -18.85 7.51 7.68
CA GLU A 43 -17.39 7.61 7.58
C GLU A 43 -16.69 6.28 7.88
N ALA A 44 -17.16 5.53 8.89
CA ALA A 44 -16.65 4.19 9.20
C ALA A 44 -16.88 3.22 8.03
N LEU A 45 -18.11 3.17 7.49
CA LEU A 45 -18.43 2.35 6.31
C LEU A 45 -17.60 2.73 5.08
N ARG A 46 -17.36 4.03 4.86
CA ARG A 46 -16.46 4.50 3.79
C ARG A 46 -15.02 4.08 4.03
N SER A 47 -14.53 4.17 5.27
CA SER A 47 -13.18 3.73 5.63
C SER A 47 -13.00 2.23 5.38
N ASP A 48 -14.01 1.42 5.70
CA ASP A 48 -13.98 -0.03 5.48
C ASP A 48 -14.06 -0.37 4.00
N ALA A 49 -14.87 0.36 3.23
CA ALA A 49 -14.89 0.22 1.78
C ALA A 49 -13.53 0.57 1.14
N LEU A 50 -12.88 1.65 1.57
CA LEU A 50 -11.55 2.05 1.11
C LEU A 50 -10.48 1.03 1.51
N LYS A 51 -10.48 0.55 2.76
CA LYS A 51 -9.55 -0.50 3.22
C LYS A 51 -9.70 -1.76 2.39
N ARG A 52 -10.95 -2.18 2.12
CA ARG A 52 -11.22 -3.35 1.27
C ARG A 52 -10.72 -3.15 -0.16
N LEU A 53 -10.97 -1.98 -0.74
CA LEU A 53 -10.44 -1.64 -2.07
C LEU A 53 -8.91 -1.67 -2.10
N LEU A 54 -8.25 -1.03 -1.13
CA LEU A 54 -6.79 -1.02 -1.03
C LEU A 54 -6.22 -2.43 -0.82
N SER A 55 -6.85 -3.25 0.02
CA SER A 55 -6.44 -4.65 0.21
C SER A 55 -6.64 -5.51 -1.04
N ALA A 56 -7.67 -5.21 -1.86
CA ALA A 56 -7.89 -5.89 -3.12
C ALA A 56 -6.90 -5.42 -4.20
N LEU A 57 -6.47 -4.15 -4.15
CA LEU A 57 -5.51 -3.58 -5.08
C LEU A 57 -4.05 -3.93 -4.73
N GLU A 58 -3.73 -4.07 -3.44
CA GLU A 58 -2.40 -4.43 -2.92
C GLU A 58 -1.73 -5.58 -3.70
N PRO A 59 -2.36 -6.76 -3.93
CA PRO A 59 -1.73 -7.83 -4.69
C PRO A 59 -1.48 -7.46 -6.16
N LEU A 60 -2.34 -6.63 -6.76
CA LEU A 60 -2.15 -6.16 -8.14
C LEU A 60 -0.96 -5.20 -8.23
N VAL A 61 -0.87 -4.23 -7.31
CA VAL A 61 0.25 -3.28 -7.26
C VAL A 61 1.55 -4.02 -6.99
N ARG A 62 1.57 -4.94 -6.03
CA ARG A 62 2.76 -5.77 -5.75
C ARG A 62 3.20 -6.57 -6.97
N ARG A 63 2.25 -7.14 -7.71
CA ARG A 63 2.55 -7.92 -8.92
C ARG A 63 3.14 -7.03 -10.01
N VAL A 64 2.47 -5.93 -10.35
CA VAL A 64 2.93 -5.02 -11.42
C VAL A 64 4.29 -4.43 -11.07
N VAL A 65 4.49 -3.93 -9.85
CA VAL A 65 5.80 -3.39 -9.44
C VAL A 65 6.89 -4.47 -9.54
N LYS A 66 6.60 -5.70 -9.12
CA LYS A 66 7.55 -6.80 -9.25
C LYS A 66 7.88 -7.09 -10.71
N GLU A 67 6.87 -7.22 -11.56
CA GLU A 67 7.03 -7.50 -13.00
C GLU A 67 7.81 -6.38 -13.71
N GLU A 68 7.48 -5.11 -13.47
CA GLU A 68 8.18 -3.97 -14.05
C GLU A 68 9.64 -3.88 -13.59
N VAL A 69 9.90 -4.17 -12.31
CA VAL A 69 11.27 -4.22 -11.78
C VAL A 69 12.05 -5.37 -12.42
N GLU A 70 11.48 -6.56 -12.48
CA GLU A 70 12.11 -7.72 -13.12
C GLU A 70 12.38 -7.47 -14.60
N LEU A 71 11.44 -6.85 -15.32
CA LEU A 71 11.58 -6.49 -16.73
C LEU A 71 12.66 -5.43 -16.94
N ALA A 72 12.67 -4.37 -16.13
CA ALA A 72 13.68 -3.32 -16.19
C ALA A 72 15.08 -3.89 -15.90
N LEU A 73 15.20 -4.76 -14.90
CA LEU A 73 16.43 -5.48 -14.57
C LEU A 73 16.88 -6.35 -15.74
N ALA A 74 15.99 -7.18 -16.29
CA ALA A 74 16.32 -8.08 -17.40
C ALA A 74 16.80 -7.31 -18.64
N ASN A 75 16.12 -6.22 -19.00
CA ASN A 75 16.51 -5.37 -20.12
C ASN A 75 17.88 -4.71 -19.91
N HIS A 76 18.16 -4.24 -18.70
CA HIS A 76 19.45 -3.63 -18.38
C HIS A 76 20.60 -4.65 -18.41
N LEU A 77 20.41 -5.83 -17.82
CA LEU A 77 21.42 -6.90 -17.86
C LEU A 77 21.68 -7.36 -19.31
N ALA A 78 20.62 -7.42 -20.12
CA ALA A 78 20.75 -7.70 -21.55
C ALA A 78 21.48 -6.58 -22.31
N SER A 79 21.26 -5.30 -21.98
CA SER A 79 22.00 -4.19 -22.61
C SER A 79 23.48 -4.18 -22.24
N MET A 80 23.81 -4.42 -20.96
CA MET A 80 25.20 -4.56 -20.49
C MET A 80 25.93 -5.68 -21.24
N SER A 81 25.26 -6.82 -21.43
CA SER A 81 25.82 -7.96 -22.18
C SER A 81 26.07 -7.62 -23.66
N ARG A 82 25.21 -6.80 -24.27
CA ARG A 82 25.35 -6.34 -25.67
C ARG A 82 26.44 -5.29 -25.85
N GLU A 83 26.64 -4.40 -24.88
CA GLU A 83 27.73 -3.41 -24.89
C GLU A 83 29.09 -4.08 -24.69
N CYS A 84 29.15 -5.11 -23.84
CA CYS A 84 30.31 -5.98 -23.68
C CYS A 84 30.71 -6.67 -25.01
N GLY A 85 29.72 -7.00 -25.86
CA GLY A 85 29.93 -7.65 -27.16
C GLY A 85 30.66 -6.83 -28.24
N LYS A 86 30.87 -5.52 -28.05
CA LYS A 86 31.68 -4.69 -28.98
C LYS A 86 33.18 -4.80 -28.72
N GLN A 87 33.60 -5.36 -27.59
CA GLN A 87 35.00 -5.68 -27.32
C GLN A 87 35.20 -7.18 -27.49
N LYS A 88 35.46 -7.59 -28.74
CA LYS A 88 35.92 -8.94 -29.07
C LYS A 88 37.37 -9.12 -28.60
N ASN A 89 37.58 -9.18 -27.28
CA ASN A 89 38.75 -9.80 -26.70
C ASN A 89 38.36 -11.21 -26.22
N PRO A 90 39.07 -12.26 -26.63
CA PRO A 90 38.82 -13.63 -26.18
C PRO A 90 39.31 -13.86 -24.73
N ALA A 91 39.25 -12.84 -23.87
CA ALA A 91 39.74 -12.91 -22.49
C ALA A 91 38.76 -13.63 -21.53
N CYS A 92 37.58 -14.04 -21.99
CA CYS A 92 36.62 -14.85 -21.23
C CYS A 92 37.05 -16.33 -21.11
N SER A 93 38.29 -16.60 -20.72
CA SER A 93 38.69 -17.92 -20.20
C SER A 93 38.84 -17.94 -18.68
N ARG A 94 38.94 -16.77 -18.03
CA ARG A 94 39.01 -16.67 -16.57
C ARG A 94 37.68 -16.15 -16.02
N ASN A 95 37.06 -16.93 -15.14
CA ASN A 95 35.85 -16.53 -14.43
C ASN A 95 36.23 -15.52 -13.35
N LEU A 96 36.24 -14.22 -13.65
CA LEU A 96 36.65 -13.19 -12.69
C LEU A 96 35.43 -12.62 -11.95
N GLN A 97 35.58 -12.36 -10.65
CA GLN A 97 34.56 -11.78 -9.80
C GLN A 97 35.12 -10.67 -8.91
N LEU A 98 34.27 -9.71 -8.55
CA LEU A 98 34.60 -8.69 -7.57
C LEU A 98 34.19 -9.17 -6.18
N GLN A 99 35.12 -9.12 -5.22
CA GLN A 99 34.90 -9.58 -3.85
C GLN A 99 35.22 -8.46 -2.84
N PHE A 100 34.32 -8.28 -1.87
CA PHE A 100 34.57 -7.42 -0.72
C PHE A 100 35.65 -8.03 0.17
N LEU A 101 36.67 -7.23 0.47
CA LEU A 101 37.79 -7.66 1.32
C LEU A 101 37.49 -7.47 2.80
N ASN A 102 36.72 -6.43 3.13
CA ASN A 102 36.22 -6.18 4.48
C ASN A 102 34.75 -6.56 4.59
N LYS A 103 34.34 -6.88 5.81
CA LYS A 103 32.93 -7.12 6.14
C LYS A 103 32.16 -5.81 6.02
N LEU A 104 30.92 -5.90 5.56
CA LEU A 104 30.01 -4.77 5.45
C LEU A 104 29.25 -4.54 6.76
N SER A 105 28.88 -3.29 7.03
CA SER A 105 27.93 -2.97 8.10
C SER A 105 26.56 -3.54 7.75
N LEU A 106 25.99 -4.37 8.63
CA LEU A 106 24.65 -4.93 8.47
C LEU A 106 23.67 -4.24 9.44
N PRO A 107 22.38 -4.06 9.07
CA PRO A 107 21.76 -4.39 7.79
C PRO A 107 22.05 -3.36 6.66
N ILE A 108 22.05 -3.81 5.39
CA ILE A 108 22.26 -2.95 4.22
C ILE A 108 20.92 -2.42 3.72
N PHE A 109 20.85 -1.09 3.52
CA PHE A 109 19.70 -0.43 2.94
C PHE A 109 20.03 0.16 1.56
N THR A 110 19.03 0.15 0.67
CA THR A 110 19.10 0.86 -0.61
C THR A 110 18.98 2.37 -0.36
N GLY A 111 19.60 3.19 -1.21
CA GLY A 111 19.56 4.66 -1.09
C GLY A 111 20.48 5.27 -0.03
N THR A 112 21.22 4.45 0.72
CA THR A 112 22.24 4.89 1.68
C THR A 112 23.63 4.45 1.26
N ARG A 113 24.67 5.14 1.75
CA ARG A 113 26.06 4.72 1.56
C ARG A 113 26.28 3.37 2.24
N ILE A 114 26.94 2.45 1.53
CA ILE A 114 27.36 1.16 2.08
C ILE A 114 28.73 1.36 2.72
N ASP A 115 28.82 1.07 4.01
CA ASP A 115 30.06 1.15 4.79
C ASP A 115 30.53 -0.24 5.23
N GLY A 116 31.81 -0.35 5.55
CA GLY A 116 32.40 -1.51 6.18
C GLY A 116 32.08 -1.57 7.67
N GLU A 117 32.37 -2.71 8.28
CA GLU A 117 32.37 -2.88 9.74
C GLU A 117 33.20 -1.76 10.40
N ASP A 118 32.73 -1.29 11.56
CA ASP A 118 33.30 -0.15 12.29
C ASP A 118 33.38 1.16 11.48
N SER A 119 32.45 1.38 10.55
CA SER A 119 32.41 2.57 9.66
C SER A 119 33.63 2.72 8.74
N SER A 120 34.31 1.62 8.44
CA SER A 120 35.45 1.59 7.51
C SER A 120 35.00 1.75 6.05
N SER A 121 35.92 2.16 5.17
CA SER A 121 35.64 2.22 3.73
C SER A 121 35.56 0.82 3.12
N VAL A 122 34.60 0.59 2.23
CA VAL A 122 34.47 -0.68 1.51
C VAL A 122 35.64 -0.86 0.53
N THR A 123 36.34 -1.98 0.65
CA THR A 123 37.45 -2.35 -0.25
C THR A 123 37.06 -3.57 -1.06
N VAL A 124 37.24 -3.49 -2.38
CA VAL A 124 36.88 -4.56 -3.33
C VAL A 124 38.13 -4.99 -4.08
N ALA A 125 38.29 -6.30 -4.33
CA ALA A 125 39.33 -6.84 -5.20
C ALA A 125 38.76 -7.67 -6.34
N LEU A 126 39.49 -7.75 -7.45
CA LEU A 126 39.25 -8.69 -8.52
C LEU A 126 39.86 -10.05 -8.12
N VAL A 127 39.07 -11.10 -8.22
CA VAL A 127 39.42 -12.46 -7.78
C VAL A 127 39.05 -13.45 -8.89
N ASP A 128 39.88 -14.45 -9.11
CA ASP A 128 39.53 -15.57 -9.98
C ASP A 128 38.58 -16.51 -9.23
N ALA A 129 37.38 -16.72 -9.77
CA ALA A 129 36.33 -17.53 -9.16
C ALA A 129 36.67 -19.03 -9.10
N LEU A 130 37.60 -19.51 -9.92
CA LEU A 130 38.05 -20.90 -9.89
C LEU A 130 39.10 -21.14 -8.80
N THR A 131 40.03 -20.21 -8.62
CA THR A 131 41.15 -20.38 -7.66
C THR A 131 40.93 -19.66 -6.34
N GLY A 132 40.06 -18.65 -6.29
CA GLY A 132 39.88 -17.76 -5.14
C GLY A 132 41.03 -16.76 -4.93
N GLU A 133 42.01 -16.73 -5.85
CA GLU A 133 43.19 -15.88 -5.73
C GLU A 133 42.94 -14.47 -6.29
N ARG A 134 43.56 -13.47 -5.65
CA ARG A 134 43.47 -12.08 -6.10
C ARG A 134 44.23 -11.88 -7.40
N VAL A 135 43.59 -11.25 -8.37
CA VAL A 135 44.20 -10.88 -9.63
C VAL A 135 44.88 -9.52 -9.48
N THR A 136 46.20 -9.53 -9.40
CA THR A 136 47.04 -8.31 -9.23
C THR A 136 47.87 -7.96 -10.46
N SER A 137 47.81 -8.78 -11.51
CA SER A 137 48.62 -8.64 -12.71
C SER A 137 47.84 -9.10 -13.94
N GLY A 138 48.18 -8.53 -15.09
CA GLY A 138 47.50 -8.79 -16.35
C GLY A 138 46.64 -7.62 -16.81
N PRO A 139 46.18 -7.61 -18.07
CA PRO A 139 45.32 -6.57 -18.60
C PRO A 139 44.02 -6.41 -17.80
N GLU A 140 43.55 -7.48 -17.15
CA GLU A 140 42.33 -7.48 -16.35
C GLU A 140 42.50 -6.73 -15.01
N SER A 141 43.70 -6.74 -14.42
CA SER A 141 43.99 -6.06 -13.15
C SER A 141 43.97 -4.53 -13.25
N SER A 142 44.16 -3.99 -14.45
CA SER A 142 44.14 -2.54 -14.72
C SER A 142 42.81 -2.05 -15.28
N MET A 143 41.81 -2.94 -15.37
CA MET A 143 40.54 -2.62 -15.98
C MET A 143 39.69 -1.74 -15.05
N LYS A 144 39.14 -0.65 -15.59
CA LYS A 144 38.23 0.21 -14.83
C LYS A 144 36.86 -0.45 -14.76
N VAL A 145 36.36 -0.62 -13.54
CA VAL A 145 34.99 -1.08 -13.31
C VAL A 145 34.05 0.13 -13.33
N GLU A 146 32.97 0.02 -14.09
CA GLU A 146 31.87 0.97 -14.06
C GLU A 146 30.72 0.40 -13.23
N ASN A 147 30.21 1.21 -12.31
CA ASN A 147 29.10 0.88 -11.45
C ASN A 147 27.82 1.52 -12.00
N SER A 148 26.98 0.70 -12.64
CA SER A 148 25.62 1.09 -13.05
C SER A 148 24.69 1.02 -11.84
N CYS A 149 24.06 2.15 -11.49
CA CYS A 149 23.05 2.20 -10.43
C CYS A 149 21.64 2.37 -11.02
N PHE A 150 20.66 1.67 -10.46
CA PHE A 150 19.25 1.88 -10.80
C PHE A 150 18.75 3.10 -10.02
N ARG A 151 18.32 4.13 -10.74
CA ARG A 151 17.63 5.28 -10.15
C ARG A 151 16.14 4.94 -10.08
N GLY A 152 15.64 4.70 -8.86
CA GLY A 152 14.22 4.49 -8.58
C GLY A 152 13.41 5.78 -8.61
#